data_AF-A0A955R2W2-F1
#
_entry.id   AF-A0A955R2W2-F1
#
_cell.length_a   1.000
_cell.length_b   1.000
_cell.length_c   1.000
_cell.angle_alpha   90.00
_cell.angle_beta   90.00
_cell.angle_gamma   90.00
#
_symmetry.space_group_name_H-M   'P 1'
#
loop_
_entity.id
_entity.type
_entity.pdbx_description
1 polymer ?
#
loop_
_entity_poly.entity_id
_entity_poly.type
_entity_poly.pdbx_seq_one_letter_code
_entity_poly.pdbx_strand_id
1 'polypeptide(L)' 'MPKELNFKISGRIKNNQTGYDEDFGLFVKGLDQNHAVMIAKDYLRKNAPVLDDGKLPGTIIIENIQQKFPQ' A
#
# COMPACT_ATOMS: atom_id res chain seq x y z
N MET A 1 25.24 7.24 0.05
CA MET A 1 23.80 7.42 -0.21
C MET A 1 23.11 6.09 0.09
N PRO A 2 22.03 6.04 0.89
CA PRO A 2 21.30 4.79 1.09
C PRO A 2 20.67 4.37 -0.24
N LYS A 3 20.89 3.11 -0.63
CA LYS A 3 20.45 2.60 -1.94
C LYS A 3 18.98 2.20 -1.84
N GLU A 4 18.14 2.84 -2.65
CA GLU A 4 16.73 2.45 -2.74
C GLU A 4 16.61 1.04 -3.35
N LEU A 5 15.69 0.27 -2.79
CA LEU A 5 15.34 -1.08 -3.19
C LEU A 5 13.92 -1.06 -3.77
N ASN A 6 13.65 -1.94 -4.73
CA ASN A 6 12.31 -2.09 -5.28
C ASN A 6 11.52 -3.10 -4.46
N PHE A 7 10.28 -2.75 -4.10
CA PHE A 7 9.37 -3.62 -3.37
C PHE A 7 8.06 -3.77 -4.13
N LYS A 8 7.53 -4.99 -4.16
CA LYS A 8 6.12 -5.25 -4.45
C LYS A 8 5.39 -5.37 -3.11
N ILE A 9 4.39 -4.54 -2.90
CA ILE A 9 3.54 -4.55 -1.71
C ILE A 9 2.13 -4.89 -2.15
N SER A 10 1.52 -5.87 -1.51
CA SER A 10 0.13 -6.25 -1.76
C SER A 10 -0.63 -6.48 -0.47
N GLY A 11 -1.94 -6.35 -0.55
CA GLY A 11 -2.86 -6.55 0.55
C GLY A 11 -4.24 -6.07 0.13
N ARG A 12 -5.04 -5.60 1.09
CA ARG A 12 -6.43 -5.20 0.83
C ARG A 12 -6.87 -4.02 1.67
N ILE A 13 -7.85 -3.28 1.16
CA ILE A 13 -8.52 -2.18 1.85
C ILE A 13 -9.89 -2.71 2.30
N LYS A 14 -10.08 -2.80 3.61
CA LYS A 14 -11.27 -3.42 4.19
C LYS A 14 -12.08 -2.46 5.07
N ASN A 15 -13.39 -2.41 4.87
CA ASN A 15 -14.35 -1.71 5.72
C ASN A 15 -15.43 -2.67 6.21
N ASN A 16 -15.38 -2.97 7.50
CA ASN A 16 -16.32 -3.88 8.14
C ASN A 16 -17.75 -3.31 8.25
N GLN A 17 -17.96 -2.01 8.01
CA GLN A 17 -19.27 -1.36 8.09
C GLN A 17 -20.01 -1.37 6.74
N THR A 18 -19.29 -1.30 5.62
CA THR A 18 -19.88 -1.20 4.27
C THR A 18 -19.73 -2.47 3.45
N GLY A 19 -18.99 -3.46 3.95
CA GLY A 19 -18.68 -4.70 3.21
C GLY A 19 -17.62 -4.52 2.13
N TYR A 20 -17.01 -3.33 2.04
CA TYR A 20 -15.91 -3.04 1.10
C TYR A 20 -14.68 -3.88 1.49
N ASP A 21 -14.19 -4.68 0.55
CA ASP A 21 -13.00 -5.53 0.72
C ASP A 21 -12.34 -5.66 -0.67
N GLU A 22 -11.39 -4.78 -0.96
CA GLU A 22 -10.75 -4.67 -2.28
C GLU A 22 -9.25 -4.91 -2.18
N ASP A 23 -8.72 -5.76 -3.06
CA ASP A 23 -7.30 -6.07 -3.13
C ASP A 23 -6.52 -4.95 -3.81
N PHE A 24 -5.26 -4.77 -3.39
CA PHE A 24 -4.31 -3.89 -4.05
C PHE A 24 -2.95 -4.55 -4.22
N GLY A 25 -2.24 -4.10 -5.25
CA GLY A 25 -0.84 -4.43 -5.51
C GLY A 25 -0.10 -3.22 -6.06
N LEU A 26 1.02 -2.87 -5.43
CA LEU A 26 1.79 -1.67 -5.73
C LEU A 26 3.27 -2.03 -5.86
N PHE A 27 3.96 -1.36 -6.77
CA PHE A 27 5.42 -1.36 -6.81
C PHE A 27 5.93 -0.03 -6.27
N VAL A 28 6.78 -0.07 -5.26
CA VAL A 28 7.35 1.12 -4.61
C VAL A 28 8.85 0.98 -4.46
N LYS A 29 9.56 2.11 -4.47
CA LYS A 29 10.96 2.17 -4.05
C LYS A 29 11.01 2.54 -2.57
N GLY A 30 11.85 1.87 -1.79
CA GLY A 30 12.01 2.13 -0.37
C GLY A 30 13.45 1.91 0.08
N LEU A 31 13.80 2.43 1.25
CA LEU A 31 15.12 2.21 1.84
C LEU A 31 15.19 0.83 2.51
N ASP A 32 14.08 0.42 3.09
CA ASP A 32 13.80 -0.89 3.66
C ASP A 32 12.30 -1.19 3.50
N GLN A 33 11.86 -2.32 4.07
CA GLN A 33 10.45 -2.72 4.03
C GLN A 33 9.52 -1.72 4.75
N ASN A 34 9.95 -1.11 5.84
CA ASN A 34 9.12 -0.17 6.60
C ASN A 34 8.91 1.12 5.81
N HIS A 35 9.98 1.64 5.20
CA HIS A 35 9.91 2.81 4.33
C HIS A 35 8.99 2.54 3.13
N ALA A 36 9.12 1.36 2.52
CA ALA A 36 8.27 0.94 1.41
C ALA A 36 6.78 0.86 1.81
N VAL A 37 6.47 0.29 2.97
CA VAL A 37 5.09 0.24 3.50
C VAL A 37 4.54 1.64 3.78
N MET A 38 5.36 2.54 4.31
CA MET A 38 4.94 3.92 4.56
C MET A 38 4.57 4.63 3.26
N ILE A 39 5.40 4.50 2.21
CA ILE A 39 5.14 5.07 0.88
C ILE A 39 3.86 4.47 0.29
N ALA A 40 3.69 3.15 0.36
CA ALA A 40 2.48 2.48 -0.15
C ALA A 40 1.21 2.97 0.54
N LYS A 41 1.23 3.11 1.88
CA LYS A 41 0.09 3.62 2.65
C LYS A 41 -0.23 5.08 2.31
N ASP A 42 0.78 5.93 2.13
CA ASP A 42 0.58 7.32 1.72
C ASP A 42 0.00 7.43 0.31
N TYR A 43 0.50 6.62 -0.62
CA TYR A 43 -0.04 6.55 -1.99
C TYR A 43 -1.51 6.14 -1.99
N LEU A 44 -1.87 5.07 -1.26
CA LEU A 44 -3.26 4.60 -1.17
C LEU A 44 -4.17 5.64 -0.53
N ARG A 45 -3.74 6.33 0.53
CA ARG A 45 -4.52 7.43 1.14
C ARG A 45 -4.88 8.55 0.17
N LYS A 46 -4.01 8.81 -0.81
CA LYS A 46 -4.17 9.90 -1.78
C LYS A 46 -4.89 9.48 -3.06
N ASN A 47 -4.79 8.21 -3.46
CA ASN A 47 -5.20 7.75 -4.79
C ASN A 47 -6.23 6.61 -4.78
N ALA A 48 -6.46 5.92 -3.67
CA ALA A 48 -7.51 4.92 -3.59
C ALA A 48 -8.89 5.61 -3.68
N PRO A 49 -9.95 4.90 -4.14
CA PRO A 49 -11.29 5.44 -4.20
C PRO A 49 -11.71 5.94 -2.82
N VAL A 50 -11.81 7.26 -2.65
CA VAL A 50 -12.26 7.85 -1.39
C VAL A 50 -13.78 7.77 -1.29
N LEU A 51 -14.29 7.67 -0.06
CA LEU A 51 -15.70 7.93 0.21
C LEU A 51 -16.02 9.39 -0.13
N ASP A 52 -17.31 9.72 -0.23
CA ASP A 52 -17.79 11.07 -0.56
C ASP A 52 -17.23 12.18 0.37
N ASP A 53 -16.69 11.81 1.55
CA ASP A 53 -16.06 12.70 2.53
C ASP A 53 -14.53 12.77 2.45
N GLY A 54 -13.91 12.21 1.39
CA GLY A 54 -12.46 12.25 1.17
C GLY A 54 -11.65 11.28 2.05
N LYS A 55 -12.30 10.40 2.80
CA LYS A 55 -11.62 9.36 3.59
C LYS A 55 -11.39 8.10 2.78
N LEU A 56 -10.33 7.38 3.13
CA LEU A 56 -10.14 6.01 2.64
C LEU A 56 -11.40 5.19 2.93
N PRO A 57 -11.80 4.31 1.99
CA PRO A 57 -13.02 3.56 2.11
C PRO A 57 -12.92 2.51 3.20
N GLY A 58 -11.72 2.18 3.69
CA GLY A 58 -11.48 1.24 4.77
C GLY A 58 -10.05 1.28 5.34
N THR A 59 -9.74 0.28 6.16
CA THR A 59 -8.41 0.06 6.74
C THR A 59 -7.49 -0.64 5.74
N ILE A 60 -6.27 -0.12 5.56
CA ILE A 60 -5.24 -0.76 4.74
C ILE A 60 -4.60 -1.91 5.54
N ILE A 61 -4.73 -3.12 5.03
CA ILE A 61 -4.10 -4.34 5.55
C ILE A 61 -2.99 -4.73 4.58
N ILE A 62 -1.75 -4.82 5.08
CA ILE A 62 -0.59 -5.27 4.29
C ILE A 62 -0.46 -6.77 4.49
N GLU A 63 -0.48 -7.55 3.42
CA GLU A 63 -0.44 -9.02 3.49
C GLU A 63 0.88 -9.58 2.96
N ASN A 64 1.52 -8.90 1.99
CA ASN A 64 2.78 -9.35 1.44
C ASN A 64 3.71 -8.18 1.08
N ILE A 65 5.01 -8.38 1.35
CA ILE A 65 6.08 -7.44 0.98
C ILE A 65 7.20 -8.28 0.34
N GLN A 66 7.44 -8.07 -0.95
CA GLN A 66 8.51 -8.74 -1.70
C GLN A 66 9.55 -7.72 -2.11
N GLN A 67 10.79 -7.87 -1.65
CA GLN A 67 11.91 -7.13 -2.22
C GLN A 67 12.28 -7.75 -3.58
N LYS A 68 12.23 -6.94 -4.64
CA LYS A 68 12.74 -7.33 -5.95
C LYS A 68 14.19 -6.87 -6.11
N PHE A 69 15.08 -7.82 -6.30
CA PHE A 69 16.41 -7.55 -6.82
C PHE A 69 16.31 -7.32 -8.33
N PRO A 70 16.96 -6.29 -8.90
CA PRO A 70 17.09 -6.20 -10.35
C PRO A 70 17.79 -7.48 -10.84
N GLN A 71 17.18 -8.14 -11.83
CA GLN A 71 17.80 -9.26 -12.55
C GLN A 71 18.92 -8.74 -13.46
#